data_AF-A0A7J3I162-F1
#
_entry.id   AF-A0A7J3I162-F1
#
_cell.length_a   1.000
_cell.length_b   1.000
_cell.length_c   1.000
_cell.angle_alpha   90.00
_cell.angle_beta   90.00
_cell.angle_gamma   90.00
#
_symmetry.space_group_name_H-M   'P 1'
#
loop_
_entity.id
_entity.type
_entity.pdbx_description
1 polymer ?
#
loop_
_entity_poly.entity_id
_entity_poly.type
_entity_poly.pdbx_seq_one_letter_code
_entity_poly.pdbx_strand_id
1 'polypeptide(L)'
;MMDVNVWSLSREAENGRIKVKALALRSELERYGLTTEEKVKGAWEMAVREVMKRGNGSHVKITGVKFLNVYCLVEMEVSRGNGEFP
;
A
#
# COMPACT_ATOMS: atom_id res chain seq x y z
N MET A 1 13.97 -0.99 16.40
CA MET A 1 12.84 -1.07 15.47
C MET A 1 12.40 0.35 15.21
N MET A 2 12.57 0.87 14.00
CA MET A 2 11.98 2.17 13.66
C MET A 2 10.53 1.90 13.27
N ASP A 3 9.58 2.48 14.01
CA ASP A 3 8.19 2.60 13.57
C ASP A 3 8.15 3.59 12.39
N VAL A 4 8.50 3.09 11.20
CA VAL A 4 8.48 3.84 9.93
C VAL A 4 7.06 3.85 9.38
N ASN A 5 6.11 4.37 10.15
CA ASN A 5 4.75 4.53 9.64
C ASN A 5 4.64 5.88 8.92
N VAL A 6 5.40 6.03 7.84
CA VAL A 6 5.35 7.20 6.93
C VAL A 6 4.01 7.27 6.17
N TRP A 7 3.18 6.25 6.31
CA TRP A 7 1.92 6.06 5.61
C TRP A 7 0.74 6.28 6.54
N SER A 8 -0.09 7.26 6.21
CA SER A 8 -1.44 7.39 6.75
C SER A 8 -2.39 6.50 5.95
N LEU A 9 -3.20 5.69 6.64
CA LEU A 9 -4.02 4.65 6.01
C LEU A 9 -5.50 4.95 6.17
N SER A 10 -6.25 4.82 5.07
CA SER A 10 -7.72 4.79 5.06
C SER A 10 -8.18 3.46 4.46
N ARG A 11 -9.27 2.91 5.00
CA ARG A 11 -9.84 1.62 4.57
C ARG A 11 -11.32 1.80 4.29
N GLU A 12 -11.75 1.34 3.13
CA GLU A 12 -13.14 1.36 2.67
C GLU A 12 -13.52 -0.08 2.30
N ALA A 13 -14.60 -0.61 2.87
CA ALA A 13 -15.09 -1.95 2.56
C ALA A 13 -16.28 -1.84 1.60
N GLU A 14 -16.20 -2.50 0.44
CA GLU A 14 -17.24 -2.46 -0.58
C GLU A 14 -17.36 -3.84 -1.23
N ASN A 15 -18.56 -4.44 -1.21
CA ASN A 15 -18.87 -5.72 -1.88
C ASN A 15 -17.88 -6.87 -1.58
N GLY A 16 -17.43 -7.01 -0.34
CA GLY A 16 -16.48 -8.05 0.08
C GLY A 16 -15.02 -7.77 -0.29
N ARG A 17 -14.74 -6.64 -0.94
CA ARG A 17 -13.38 -6.12 -1.18
C ARG A 17 -13.04 -5.03 -0.16
N ILE A 18 -11.78 -4.98 0.23
CA ILE A 18 -11.27 -3.90 1.08
C ILE A 18 -10.37 -3.03 0.20
N LYS A 19 -10.82 -1.82 -0.09
CA LYS A 19 -9.98 -0.78 -0.70
C LYS A 19 -9.18 -0.10 0.40
N VAL A 20 -7.87 -0.04 0.22
CA VAL A 20 -6.97 0.68 1.13
C VAL A 20 -6.32 1.81 0.35
N LYS A 21 -6.35 3.01 0.93
CA LYS A 21 -5.62 4.18 0.46
C LYS A 21 -4.51 4.47 1.46
N ALA A 22 -3.27 4.52 0.99
CA ALA A 22 -2.11 4.90 1.79
C ALA A 22 -1.56 6.23 1.29
N LEU A 23 -1.36 7.18 2.20
CA LEU A 23 -0.86 8.52 1.90
C LEU A 23 0.46 8.74 2.64
N ALA A 24 1.51 9.16 1.93
CA ALA A 24 2.77 9.58 2.53
C ALA A 24 3.19 10.97 2.04
N LEU A 25 3.94 11.69 2.88
CA LEU A 25 4.60 12.93 2.46
C LEU A 25 5.77 12.59 1.53
N ARG A 26 5.91 13.35 0.45
CA ARG A 26 7.00 13.19 -0.51
C ARG A 26 8.37 13.37 0.13
N SER A 27 8.52 14.36 1.02
CA SER A 27 9.78 14.60 1.74
C SER A 27 10.21 13.40 2.58
N GLU A 28 9.25 12.70 3.20
CA GLU A 28 9.54 11.50 3.97
C GLU A 28 9.96 10.36 3.05
N LEU A 29 9.25 10.13 1.94
CA LEU A 29 9.64 9.13 0.94
C LEU A 29 11.05 9.36 0.38
N GLU A 30 11.41 10.63 0.12
CA GLU A 30 12.74 11.02 -0.34
C GLU A 30 13.84 10.67 0.68
N ARG A 31 13.58 10.80 1.99
CA ARG A 31 14.53 10.38 3.05
C ARG A 31 14.83 8.89 3.03
N TYR A 32 13.93 8.07 2.49
CA TYR A 32 14.11 6.63 2.30
C TYR A 32 14.53 6.25 0.87
N GLY A 33 14.83 7.24 0.00
CA GLY A 33 15.21 7.00 -1.39
C GLY A 33 14.08 6.53 -2.30
N LEU A 34 12.82 6.63 -1.85
CA LEU A 34 11.60 6.23 -2.57
C LEU A 34 11.12 7.37 -3.48
N THR A 35 11.92 7.70 -4.49
CA THR A 35 11.72 8.88 -5.34
C THR A 35 10.97 8.61 -6.65
N THR A 36 10.68 7.34 -6.96
CA THR A 36 9.98 6.95 -8.19
C THR A 36 8.76 6.09 -7.87
N GLU A 37 7.83 6.01 -8.82
CA GLU A 37 6.63 5.21 -8.69
C GLU A 37 6.96 3.72 -8.45
N GLU A 38 7.90 3.14 -9.21
CA GLU A 38 8.26 1.73 -9.02
C GLU A 38 8.86 1.45 -7.65
N LYS A 39 9.68 2.37 -7.13
CA LYS A 39 10.28 2.22 -5.80
C LYS A 39 9.23 2.28 -4.70
N VAL A 40 8.31 3.24 -4.79
CA VAL A 40 7.19 3.36 -3.86
C VAL A 40 6.32 2.11 -3.91
N LYS A 41 5.97 1.66 -5.12
CA LYS A 41 5.19 0.44 -5.33
C LYS A 41 5.87 -0.77 -4.69
N GLY A 42 7.15 -0.98 -4.96
CA GLY A 42 7.92 -2.10 -4.39
C GLY A 42 8.03 -2.04 -2.86
N ALA A 43 8.32 -0.86 -2.30
CA ALA A 43 8.38 -0.68 -0.84
C ALA A 43 7.02 -0.98 -0.19
N TRP A 44 5.93 -0.52 -0.80
CA TRP A 44 4.59 -0.76 -0.31
C TRP A 44 4.17 -2.23 -0.45
N GLU A 45 4.44 -2.89 -1.57
CA GLU A 45 4.19 -4.33 -1.74
C GLU A 45 4.92 -5.17 -0.70
N MET A 46 6.18 -4.85 -0.39
CA MET A 46 6.94 -5.52 0.66
C MET A 46 6.32 -5.30 2.04
N ALA A 47 6.05 -4.03 2.42
CA ALA A 47 5.47 -3.69 3.71
C ALA A 47 4.13 -4.40 3.93
N VAL A 48 3.26 -4.40 2.92
CA VAL A 48 1.96 -5.07 3.01
C VAL A 48 2.14 -6.59 3.06
N ARG A 49 3.04 -7.18 2.25
CA ARG A 49 3.33 -8.64 2.33
C ARG A 49 3.82 -9.05 3.71
N GLU A 50 4.64 -8.24 4.37
CA GLU A 50 5.12 -8.54 5.73
C GLU A 50 3.99 -8.48 6.77
N VAL A 51 3.12 -7.47 6.68
CA VAL A 51 1.94 -7.36 7.55
C VAL A 51 0.96 -8.52 7.30
N MET A 52 0.79 -8.90 6.03
CA MET A 52 -0.17 -9.92 5.59
C MET A 52 0.36 -11.35 5.68
N LYS A 53 1.67 -11.58 5.83
CA LYS A 53 2.25 -12.91 6.12
C LYS A 53 1.72 -13.53 7.42
N ARG A 54 1.06 -12.75 8.27
CA ARG A 54 0.36 -13.24 9.48
C ARG A 54 -1.12 -13.56 9.26
N GLY A 55 -1.69 -13.31 8.06
CA GLY A 55 -3.11 -13.48 7.76
C GLY A 55 -3.38 -14.47 6.62
N ASN A 56 -3.95 -15.63 6.97
CA ASN A 56 -4.47 -16.68 6.09
C ASN A 56 -4.99 -16.20 4.70
N GLY A 57 -4.17 -16.29 3.65
CA GLY A 57 -4.63 -16.27 2.26
C GLY A 57 -5.23 -14.96 1.75
N SER A 58 -4.72 -13.81 2.19
CA SER A 58 -5.14 -12.51 1.64
C SER A 58 -4.33 -12.12 0.41
N HIS A 59 -5.02 -11.77 -0.69
CA HIS A 59 -4.39 -11.27 -1.91
C HIS A 59 -4.45 -9.74 -1.95
N VAL A 60 -3.35 -9.12 -2.38
CA VAL A 60 -3.19 -7.67 -2.44
C VAL A 60 -2.84 -7.28 -3.87
N LYS A 61 -3.60 -6.35 -4.43
CA LYS A 61 -3.34 -5.76 -5.74
C LYS A 61 -3.25 -4.26 -5.59
N ILE A 62 -2.08 -3.69 -5.86
CA ILE A 62 -1.95 -2.23 -6.00
C ILE A 62 -2.63 -1.84 -7.30
N THR A 63 -3.65 -0.98 -7.20
CA THR A 63 -4.45 -0.51 -8.33
C THR A 63 -3.95 0.83 -8.85
N GLY A 64 -3.17 1.58 -8.07
CA GLY A 64 -2.55 2.82 -8.54
C GLY A 64 -1.57 3.44 -7.55
N VAL A 65 -0.63 4.22 -8.07
CA VAL A 65 0.24 5.13 -7.31
C VAL A 65 0.17 6.50 -7.97
N LYS A 66 -0.01 7.56 -7.19
CA LYS A 66 -0.13 8.93 -7.68
C LYS A 66 0.70 9.88 -6.83
N PHE A 67 1.54 10.69 -7.45
CA PHE A 67 2.24 11.79 -6.78
C PHE A 67 1.43 13.08 -6.91
N LEU A 68 0.90 13.56 -5.79
CA LEU A 68 0.04 14.72 -5.66
C LEU A 68 0.81 15.88 -5.03
N ASN A 69 1.64 16.55 -5.83
CA ASN A 69 2.50 17.66 -5.42
C ASN A 69 3.40 17.31 -4.20
N VAL A 70 2.87 17.50 -2.99
CA VAL A 70 3.53 17.24 -1.70
C VAL A 70 3.33 15.80 -1.20
N TYR A 71 2.33 15.08 -1.71
CA TYR A 71 1.97 13.75 -1.23
C TYR A 71 2.15 12.66 -2.27
N CYS A 72 2.21 11.42 -1.80
CA CYS A 72 2.05 10.21 -2.60
C CYS A 72 0.84 9.43 -2.10
N LEU A 73 -0.07 9.08 -3.00
CA LEU A 73 -1.25 8.27 -2.75
C LEU A 73 -1.06 6.90 -3.40
N VAL A 74 -1.20 5.83 -2.63
CA VAL A 74 -1.21 4.45 -3.10
C VAL A 74 -2.60 3.88 -2.88
N GLU A 75 -3.20 3.33 -3.93
CA GLU A 75 -4.52 2.68 -3.90
C GLU A 75 -4.31 1.18 -4.09
N MET A 76 -4.96 0.37 -3.26
CA MET A 76 -4.89 -1.08 -3.37
C MET A 76 -6.22 -1.75 -3.01
N GLU A 77 -6.43 -2.93 -3.58
CA GLU A 77 -7.51 -3.82 -3.21
C GLU A 77 -6.96 -5.03 -2.46
N VAL A 78 -7.65 -5.39 -1.38
CA VAL A 78 -7.38 -6.57 -0.56
C VAL A 78 -8.60 -7.49 -0.61
N SER A 79 -8.39 -8.74 -0.99
CA SER A 79 -9.40 -9.80 -0.96
C SER A 79 -8.98 -10.92 0.00
N ARG A 80 -9.96 -11.55 0.66
CA ARG A 80 -9.74 -12.75 1.50
C ARG A 80 -10.11 -13.99 0.68
N GLY A 81 -9.17 -14.93 0.51
CA GLY A 81 -9.43 -16.25 -0.08
C GLY A 81 -8.66 -16.53 -1.38
N ASN A 82 -8.36 -17.82 -1.62
CA ASN A 82 -7.56 -18.39 -2.71
C ASN A 82 -7.71 -17.65 -4.06
N GLY A 83 -6.73 -16.83 -4.40
CA GLY A 83 -6.12 -16.85 -5.73
C GLY A 83 -6.82 -16.22 -6.91
N GLU A 84 -8.07 -15.76 -6.86
CA GLU A 84 -8.74 -15.24 -8.06
C GLU A 84 -9.13 -13.77 -7.92
N PHE A 85 -8.26 -12.90 -8.45
CA PHE A 85 -8.72 -11.62 -8.98
C PHE A 85 -9.41 -11.91 -10.31
N PRO A 86 -10.68 -11.50 -10.51
CA PRO A 86 -11.29 -11.55 -11.84
C PRO A 86 -10.57 -10.61 -12.82
#